data_AF-A0A6M0EU01-F1
#
_entry.id   AF-A0A6M0EU01-F1
#
_cell.length_a   1.000
_cell.length_b   1.000
_cell.length_c   1.000
_cell.angle_alpha   90.00
_cell.angle_beta   90.00
_cell.angle_gamma   90.00
#
_symmetry.space_group_name_H-M   'P 1'
#
loop_
_entity.id
_entity.type
_entity.pdbx_description
1 polymer ?
#
loop_
_entity_poly.entity_id
_entity_poly.type
_entity_poly.pdbx_seq_one_letter_code
_entity_poly.pdbx_strand_id
1 'polypeptide(L)'
;MSLESFETKDSQSSNSLWGYWQQTFNRPWMGIYLRVLSIIVAYSALVHGANLAGFGEKPWSDMPLTWKVGDIVYAIVDTVAAIGLWKRTVWGVVCMLVGVLSQFIIYTVFIEYFAFTSQQRQTINILLVEEVVLLLVFLVLLIGKK
;
A
#
# COMPACT_ATOMS: atom_id res chain seq x y z
N MET A 1 -39.34 0.69 -4.21
CA MET A 1 -38.32 1.57 -3.58
C MET A 1 -38.69 2.99 -3.97
N SER A 2 -39.03 3.85 -3.02
CA SER A 2 -39.48 5.24 -3.29
C SER A 2 -38.28 6.17 -3.46
N LEU A 3 -38.45 7.26 -4.21
CA LEU A 3 -37.39 8.26 -4.45
C LEU A 3 -36.83 8.82 -3.13
N GLU A 4 -37.68 9.02 -2.12
CA GLU A 4 -37.27 9.44 -0.77
C GLU A 4 -36.34 8.43 -0.08
N SER A 5 -36.55 7.12 -0.29
CA SER A 5 -35.66 6.08 0.27
C SER A 5 -34.28 6.05 -0.40
N PHE A 6 -34.18 6.60 -1.62
CA PHE A 6 -32.94 6.69 -2.37
C PHE A 6 -32.15 7.95 -1.96
N GLU A 7 -32.82 9.10 -1.88
CA GLU A 7 -32.19 10.37 -1.43
C GLU A 7 -31.69 10.30 0.02
N THR A 8 -32.42 9.64 0.92
CA THR A 8 -32.00 9.48 2.32
C THR A 8 -30.74 8.62 2.45
N LYS A 9 -30.60 7.57 1.64
CA LYS A 9 -29.44 6.68 1.66
C LYS A 9 -28.18 7.35 1.09
N ASP A 10 -28.34 8.10 0.01
CA ASP A 10 -27.23 8.83 -0.61
C ASP A 10 -26.73 9.98 0.29
N SER A 11 -27.65 10.72 0.94
CA SER A 11 -27.31 11.77 1.90
C SER A 11 -26.69 11.24 3.20
N GLN A 12 -27.13 10.09 3.72
CA GLN A 12 -26.46 9.45 4.86
C GLN A 12 -25.05 8.97 4.51
N SER A 13 -24.83 8.45 3.30
CA SER A 13 -23.51 8.00 2.87
C SER A 13 -22.52 9.18 2.79
N SER A 14 -22.93 10.32 2.23
CA SER A 14 -22.09 11.50 2.06
C SER A 14 -21.74 12.19 3.40
N ASN A 15 -22.57 12.04 4.42
CA ASN A 15 -22.33 12.58 5.77
C ASN A 15 -21.26 11.80 6.56
N SER A 16 -20.77 10.68 6.04
CA SER A 16 -19.66 9.91 6.64
C SER A 16 -18.33 10.23 5.97
N LEU A 17 -17.23 10.24 6.74
CA LEU A 17 -15.87 10.36 6.19
C LEU A 17 -15.62 9.31 5.09
N TRP A 18 -16.15 8.11 5.25
CA TRP A 18 -16.03 7.03 4.28
C TRP A 18 -16.69 7.38 2.93
N GLY A 19 -17.92 7.89 2.95
CA GLY A 19 -18.62 8.27 1.73
C GLY A 19 -17.99 9.46 1.02
N TYR A 20 -17.50 10.45 1.78
CA TYR A 20 -16.74 11.58 1.22
C TYR A 20 -15.51 11.09 0.43
N TRP A 21 -14.70 10.21 1.03
CA TRP A 21 -13.52 9.66 0.37
C TRP A 21 -13.88 8.77 -0.82
N GLN A 22 -14.92 7.94 -0.69
CA GLN A 22 -15.38 7.10 -1.79
C GLN A 22 -15.84 7.93 -3.01
N GLN A 23 -16.56 9.03 -2.80
CA GLN A 23 -16.91 9.97 -3.88
C GLN A 23 -15.68 10.59 -4.53
N THR A 24 -14.69 10.99 -3.72
CA THR A 24 -13.42 11.53 -4.21
C THR A 24 -12.68 10.52 -5.08
N PHE A 25 -12.62 9.24 -4.66
CA PHE A 25 -11.97 8.15 -5.38
C PHE A 25 -12.69 7.73 -6.67
N ASN A 26 -13.99 7.99 -6.77
CA ASN A 26 -14.77 7.71 -7.96
C ASN A 26 -14.59 8.76 -9.08
N ARG A 27 -13.95 9.90 -8.80
CA ARG A 27 -13.62 10.90 -9.84
C ARG A 27 -12.73 10.24 -10.92
N PRO A 28 -12.95 10.51 -12.22
CA PRO A 28 -12.30 9.77 -13.31
C PRO A 28 -10.76 9.84 -13.25
N TRP A 29 -10.21 11.00 -12.93
CA TRP A 29 -8.77 11.18 -12.79
C TRP A 29 -8.19 10.42 -11.59
N MET A 30 -8.90 10.43 -10.46
CA MET A 30 -8.50 9.69 -9.26
C MET A 30 -8.59 8.18 -9.52
N GLY A 31 -9.58 7.77 -10.30
CA GLY A 31 -9.76 6.40 -10.72
C GLY A 31 -8.68 5.86 -11.65
N ILE A 32 -8.04 6.69 -12.47
CA ILE A 32 -6.83 6.31 -13.23
C ILE A 32 -5.65 6.20 -12.28
N TYR A 33 -5.50 7.20 -11.41
CA TYR A 33 -4.42 7.25 -10.44
C TYR A 33 -4.38 6.01 -9.52
N LEU A 34 -5.50 5.68 -8.87
CA LEU A 34 -5.57 4.53 -7.97
C LEU A 34 -5.28 3.20 -8.69
N ARG A 35 -5.53 3.12 -10.01
CA ARG A 35 -5.13 1.94 -10.80
C ARG A 35 -3.64 1.89 -11.07
N VAL A 36 -2.99 3.03 -11.34
CA VAL A 36 -1.52 3.09 -11.44
C VAL A 36 -0.90 2.69 -10.11
N LEU A 37 -1.40 3.24 -9.01
CA LEU A 37 -0.93 2.90 -7.67
C LEU A 37 -1.13 1.42 -7.35
N SER A 38 -2.29 0.87 -7.72
CA SER A 38 -2.58 -0.56 -7.60
C SER A 38 -1.56 -1.43 -8.32
N ILE A 39 -1.11 -1.04 -9.53
CA ILE A 39 -0.09 -1.78 -10.28
C ILE A 39 1.26 -1.72 -9.56
N ILE A 40 1.64 -0.57 -9.01
CA ILE A 40 2.91 -0.42 -8.27
C ILE A 40 2.87 -1.29 -7.00
N VAL A 41 1.81 -1.19 -6.20
CA VAL A 41 1.66 -1.99 -4.98
C VAL A 41 1.54 -3.49 -5.30
N ALA A 42 0.92 -3.86 -6.43
CA ALA A 42 0.90 -5.25 -6.88
C ALA A 42 2.31 -5.76 -7.23
N TYR A 43 3.18 -4.92 -7.79
CA TYR A 43 4.58 -5.26 -7.99
C TYR A 43 5.30 -5.52 -6.67
N SER A 44 5.12 -4.67 -5.66
CA SER A 44 5.69 -4.87 -4.32
C SER A 44 5.20 -6.19 -3.69
N ALA A 45 3.91 -6.51 -3.80
CA ALA A 45 3.35 -7.80 -3.37
C ALA A 45 4.00 -8.99 -4.09
N LEU A 46 4.27 -8.88 -5.39
CA LEU A 46 4.95 -9.91 -6.18
C LEU A 46 6.41 -10.08 -5.76
N VAL A 47 7.11 -9.01 -5.39
CA VAL A 47 8.48 -9.09 -4.87
C VAL A 47 8.50 -9.91 -3.57
N HIS A 48 7.60 -9.63 -2.63
CA HIS A 48 7.47 -10.44 -1.42
C HIS A 48 7.07 -11.89 -1.72
N GLY A 49 6.14 -12.10 -2.67
CA GLY A 49 5.77 -13.43 -3.14
C GLY A 49 6.94 -14.21 -3.76
N ALA A 50 7.80 -13.53 -4.54
CA ALA A 50 8.99 -14.12 -5.14
C ALA A 50 10.02 -14.49 -4.07
N ASN A 51 10.22 -13.64 -3.05
CA ASN A 51 11.05 -13.96 -1.90
C ASN A 51 10.55 -15.21 -1.18
N LEU A 52 9.24 -15.31 -0.90
CA LEU A 52 8.63 -16.50 -0.29
C LEU A 52 8.85 -17.78 -1.10
N ALA A 53 8.83 -17.67 -2.43
CA ALA A 53 9.12 -18.76 -3.35
C ALA A 53 10.63 -19.09 -3.47
N GLY A 54 11.50 -18.35 -2.80
CA GLY A 54 12.95 -18.60 -2.77
C GLY A 54 13.75 -17.89 -3.87
N PHE A 55 13.16 -16.92 -4.59
CA PHE A 55 13.83 -16.13 -5.63
C PHE A 55 14.54 -14.87 -5.11
N GLY A 56 14.69 -14.73 -3.78
CA GLY A 56 15.42 -13.63 -3.16
C GLY A 56 16.94 -13.84 -3.17
N GLU A 57 17.67 -13.01 -2.40
CA GLU A 57 19.15 -13.07 -2.28
C GLU A 57 19.67 -14.46 -1.84
N LYS A 58 18.89 -15.15 -1.02
CA LYS A 58 19.13 -16.53 -0.58
C LYS A 58 17.80 -17.25 -0.37
N PRO A 59 17.78 -18.59 -0.26
CA PRO A 59 16.56 -19.33 0.01
C PRO A 59 15.81 -18.77 1.21
N TRP A 60 14.48 -18.65 1.11
CA TRP A 60 13.66 -18.05 2.16
C TRP A 60 13.83 -18.76 3.50
N SER A 61 14.04 -20.08 3.49
CA SER A 61 14.35 -20.90 4.68
C SER A 61 15.57 -20.40 5.46
N ASP A 62 16.50 -19.74 4.80
CA ASP A 62 17.78 -19.33 5.36
C ASP A 62 17.76 -17.85 5.77
N MET A 63 16.68 -17.12 5.45
CA MET A 63 16.49 -15.72 5.85
C MET A 63 16.32 -15.55 7.37
N PRO A 64 16.80 -14.43 7.94
CA PRO A 64 16.48 -14.06 9.32
C PRO A 64 14.97 -14.05 9.56
N LEU A 65 14.55 -14.35 10.78
CA LEU A 65 13.13 -14.43 11.13
C LEU A 65 12.37 -13.11 10.82
N THR A 66 13.03 -11.97 11.00
CA THR A 66 12.48 -10.64 10.72
C THR A 66 12.12 -10.46 9.24
N TRP A 67 12.99 -10.90 8.32
CA TRP A 67 12.72 -10.90 6.88
C TRP A 67 11.60 -11.86 6.51
N LYS A 68 11.60 -13.07 7.08
CA LYS A 68 10.54 -14.07 6.83
C LYS A 68 9.17 -13.56 7.20
N VAL A 69 9.04 -12.98 8.40
CA VAL A 69 7.78 -12.41 8.88
C VAL A 69 7.38 -11.22 8.01
N GLY A 70 8.33 -10.35 7.67
CA GLY A 70 8.11 -9.23 6.77
C GLY A 70 7.53 -9.65 5.43
N ASP A 71 8.16 -10.61 4.74
CA ASP A 71 7.68 -11.09 3.44
C ASP A 71 6.25 -11.64 3.51
N ILE A 72 5.90 -12.40 4.56
CA ILE A 72 4.53 -12.93 4.73
C ILE A 72 3.54 -11.78 4.94
N VAL A 73 3.83 -10.87 5.87
CA VAL A 73 2.93 -9.78 6.24
C VAL A 73 2.71 -8.85 5.05
N TYR A 74 3.79 -8.42 4.39
CA TYR A 74 3.72 -7.45 3.30
C TYR A 74 3.19 -8.05 2.01
N ALA A 75 3.46 -9.33 1.70
CA ALA A 75 2.78 -10.01 0.60
C ALA A 75 1.25 -9.95 0.74
N ILE A 76 0.73 -10.15 1.96
CA ILE A 76 -0.71 -10.10 2.23
C ILE A 76 -1.23 -8.66 2.18
N VAL A 77 -0.60 -7.74 2.92
CA VAL A 77 -1.04 -6.34 3.01
C VAL A 77 -1.04 -5.68 1.64
N ASP A 78 0.01 -5.86 0.85
CA ASP A 78 0.15 -5.25 -0.47
C ASP A 78 -0.82 -5.87 -1.47
N THR A 79 -1.06 -7.19 -1.40
CA THR A 79 -2.09 -7.84 -2.23
C THR A 79 -3.47 -7.25 -1.95
N VAL A 80 -3.84 -7.13 -0.68
CA VAL A 80 -5.12 -6.55 -0.26
C VAL A 80 -5.20 -5.08 -0.71
N ALA A 81 -4.16 -4.29 -0.45
CA ALA A 81 -4.07 -2.91 -0.88
C ALA A 81 -4.22 -2.76 -2.41
N ALA A 82 -3.49 -3.55 -3.19
CA ALA A 82 -3.56 -3.54 -4.65
C ALA A 82 -4.98 -3.84 -5.15
N ILE A 83 -5.65 -4.85 -4.60
CA ILE A 83 -7.04 -5.19 -4.96
C ILE A 83 -8.00 -4.04 -4.61
N GLY A 84 -7.86 -3.46 -3.42
CA GLY A 84 -8.70 -2.35 -2.98
C GLY A 84 -8.51 -1.09 -3.81
N LEU A 85 -7.26 -0.74 -4.10
CA LEU A 85 -6.90 0.39 -4.97
C LEU A 85 -7.45 0.21 -6.39
N TRP A 86 -7.35 -1.00 -6.96
CA TRP A 86 -7.93 -1.31 -8.28
C TRP A 86 -9.45 -1.08 -8.31
N LYS A 87 -10.12 -1.49 -7.23
CA LYS A 87 -11.56 -1.31 -6.99
C LYS A 87 -11.93 0.08 -6.48
N ARG A 88 -10.95 0.98 -6.30
CA ARG A 88 -11.10 2.36 -5.82
C ARG A 88 -11.78 2.44 -4.45
N THR A 89 -11.50 1.51 -3.56
CA THR A 89 -12.11 1.46 -2.23
C THR A 89 -11.31 2.26 -1.22
N VAL A 90 -11.98 2.84 -0.22
CA VAL A 90 -11.30 3.55 0.87
C VAL A 90 -10.40 2.60 1.68
N TRP A 91 -10.83 1.36 1.93
CA TRP A 91 -10.01 0.38 2.63
C TRP A 91 -8.72 0.02 1.88
N GLY A 92 -8.73 0.06 0.53
CA GLY A 92 -7.52 -0.17 -0.27
C GLY A 92 -6.46 0.89 -0.04
N VAL A 93 -6.87 2.16 0.01
CA VAL A 93 -5.99 3.29 0.33
C VAL A 93 -5.48 3.18 1.77
N VAL A 94 -6.34 2.80 2.72
CA VAL A 94 -5.92 2.59 4.12
C VAL A 94 -4.88 1.47 4.23
N CYS A 95 -5.10 0.32 3.59
CA CYS A 95 -4.13 -0.78 3.59
C CYS A 95 -2.78 -0.37 2.99
N MET A 96 -2.80 0.37 1.88
CA MET A 96 -1.59 0.90 1.24
C MET A 96 -0.84 1.84 2.20
N LEU A 97 -1.52 2.81 2.82
CA LEU A 97 -0.89 3.71 3.78
C LEU A 97 -0.33 2.97 5.00
N VAL A 98 -1.03 1.95 5.50
CA VAL A 98 -0.54 1.11 6.62
C VAL A 98 0.72 0.35 6.21
N GLY A 99 0.75 -0.27 5.02
CA GLY A 99 1.92 -0.96 4.48
C GLY A 99 3.12 -0.03 4.45
N VAL A 100 3.00 1.05 3.69
CA VAL A 100 4.04 2.06 3.47
C VAL A 100 4.56 2.65 4.79
N LEU A 101 3.67 3.13 5.67
CA LEU A 101 4.07 3.74 6.94
C LEU A 101 4.72 2.73 7.88
N SER A 102 4.22 1.49 7.93
CA SER A 102 4.81 0.47 8.77
C SER A 102 6.21 0.05 8.29
N GLN A 103 6.41 -0.13 6.97
CA GLN A 103 7.72 -0.41 6.40
C GLN A 103 8.68 0.73 6.67
N PHE A 104 8.23 1.97 6.45
CA PHE A 104 9.04 3.15 6.72
C PHE A 104 9.50 3.20 8.18
N ILE A 105 8.59 2.98 9.14
CA ILE A 105 8.93 2.95 10.57
C ILE A 105 9.89 1.79 10.89
N ILE A 106 9.61 0.58 10.39
CA ILE A 106 10.41 -0.60 10.69
C ILE A 106 11.84 -0.46 10.14
N TYR A 107 11.97 0.01 8.91
CA TYR A 107 13.26 0.14 8.23
C TYR A 107 14.08 1.38 8.64
N THR A 108 13.47 2.36 9.31
CA THR A 108 14.20 3.50 9.87
C THR A 108 14.53 3.33 11.35
N VAL A 109 13.57 2.88 12.16
CA VAL A 109 13.72 2.79 13.62
C VAL A 109 14.37 1.47 14.04
N PHE A 110 14.04 0.36 13.35
CA PHE A 110 14.44 -0.99 13.75
C PHE A 110 15.44 -1.61 12.75
N ILE A 111 16.17 -0.79 11.99
CA ILE A 111 17.07 -1.22 10.92
C ILE A 111 18.10 -2.28 11.35
N GLU A 112 18.55 -2.22 12.60
CA GLU A 112 19.54 -3.15 13.18
C GLU A 112 19.04 -4.60 13.24
N TYR A 113 17.72 -4.81 13.22
CA TYR A 113 17.11 -6.15 13.19
C TYR A 113 16.98 -6.73 11.77
N PHE A 114 17.27 -5.94 10.74
CA PHE A 114 17.12 -6.31 9.34
C PHE A 114 18.44 -6.29 8.57
N ALA A 115 19.36 -5.38 8.91
CA ALA A 115 20.60 -5.20 8.16
C ALA A 115 21.86 -5.46 8.99
N PHE A 116 22.37 -6.67 8.82
CA PHE A 116 23.62 -7.16 9.39
C PHE A 116 24.80 -7.02 8.43
N THR A 117 24.53 -6.83 7.13
CA THR A 117 25.54 -6.60 6.09
C THR A 117 25.33 -5.28 5.37
N SER A 118 26.38 -4.75 4.73
CA SER A 118 26.28 -3.56 3.87
C SER A 118 25.29 -3.76 2.71
N GLN A 119 25.21 -4.99 2.19
CA GLN A 119 24.26 -5.35 1.14
C GLN A 119 22.81 -5.23 1.63
N GLN A 120 22.50 -5.75 2.82
CA GLN A 120 21.16 -5.63 3.40
C GLN A 120 20.79 -4.17 3.69
N ARG A 121 21.75 -3.34 4.12
CA ARG A 121 21.51 -1.89 4.27
C ARG A 121 21.17 -1.23 2.94
N GLN A 122 21.86 -1.61 1.86
CA GLN A 122 21.56 -1.09 0.53
C GLN A 122 20.16 -1.53 0.06
N THR A 123 19.79 -2.79 0.26
CA THR A 123 18.44 -3.29 -0.04
C THR A 123 17.38 -2.49 0.72
N ILE A 124 17.56 -2.25 2.02
CA ILE A 124 16.64 -1.45 2.83
C ILE A 124 16.56 -0.01 2.33
N ASN A 125 17.67 0.61 1.95
CA ASN A 125 17.65 1.97 1.41
C ASN A 125 16.85 2.05 0.10
N ILE A 126 16.94 1.03 -0.77
CA ILE A 126 16.14 0.96 -1.99
C ILE A 126 14.66 0.84 -1.65
N LEU A 127 14.29 -0.02 -0.69
CA LEU A 127 12.91 -0.14 -0.21
C LEU A 127 12.40 1.19 0.36
N LEU A 128 13.18 1.88 1.19
CA LEU A 128 12.81 3.18 1.73
C LEU A 128 12.61 4.25 0.64
N VAL A 129 13.41 4.22 -0.43
CA VAL A 129 13.21 5.12 -1.58
C VAL A 129 11.88 4.81 -2.28
N GLU A 130 11.53 3.54 -2.46
CA GLU A 130 10.22 3.13 -3.00
C GLU A 130 9.08 3.70 -2.15
N GLU A 131 9.15 3.54 -0.82
CA GLU A 131 8.14 4.08 0.10
C GLU A 131 8.01 5.60 0.02
N VAL A 132 9.13 6.33 -0.03
CA VAL A 132 9.13 7.79 -0.16
C VAL A 132 8.51 8.21 -1.49
N VAL A 133 8.85 7.53 -2.59
CA VAL A 133 8.26 7.82 -3.90
C VAL A 133 6.74 7.59 -3.87
N LEU A 134 6.27 6.49 -3.29
CA LEU A 134 4.84 6.20 -3.14
C LEU A 134 4.11 7.28 -2.33
N LEU A 135 4.68 7.70 -1.20
CA LEU A 135 4.12 8.78 -0.37
C LEU A 135 4.11 10.12 -1.10
N LEU A 136 5.21 10.50 -1.76
CA LEU A 136 5.29 11.76 -2.49
C LEU A 136 4.30 11.80 -3.66
N VAL A 137 4.20 10.72 -4.43
CA VAL A 137 3.22 10.60 -5.51
C VAL A 137 1.80 10.71 -4.94
N PHE A 138 1.51 10.05 -3.81
CA PHE A 138 0.22 10.16 -3.14
C PHE A 138 -0.09 11.58 -2.65
N LEU A 139 0.86 12.24 -2.00
CA LEU A 139 0.70 13.61 -1.47
C LEU A 139 0.56 14.65 -2.57
N VAL A 140 1.41 14.62 -3.60
CA VAL A 140 1.34 15.56 -4.73
C VAL A 140 -0.01 15.47 -5.41
N LEU A 141 -0.59 14.29 -5.53
CA LEU A 141 -1.87 14.10 -6.20
C LEU A 141 -3.09 14.37 -5.31
N LEU A 142 -2.94 14.23 -3.99
CA LEU A 142 -3.92 14.68 -3.02
C LEU A 142 -4.00 16.21 -2.96
N ILE A 143 -2.87 16.91 -3.11
CA ILE A 143 -2.77 18.36 -3.01
C ILE A 143 -2.98 19.06 -4.37
N GLY A 144 -2.41 18.51 -5.44
CA GLY A 144 -2.32 19.16 -6.77
C GLY A 144 -3.63 19.25 -7.56
N LYS A 145 -4.76 18.82 -6.98
CA LYS A 145 -6.09 18.91 -7.61
C LYS A 145 -7.16 19.46 -6.66
N LYS A 146 -6.80 20.51 -5.93
CA LYS A 146 -7.77 21.58 -5.62
C LYS A 146 -8.12 22.35 -6.89
#